data_AF-A0A182UAR7-F1
#
_entry.id   AF-A0A182UAR7-F1
#
_cell.length_a   1.000
_cell.length_b   1.000
_cell.length_c   1.000
_cell.angle_alpha   90.00
_cell.angle_beta   90.00
_cell.angle_gamma   90.00
#
_symmetry.space_group_name_H-M   'P 1'
#
loop_
_entity.id
_entity.type
_entity.pdbx_description
1 polymer ?
#
loop_
_entity_poly.entity_id
_entity_poly.type
_entity_poly.pdbx_seq_one_letter_code
_entity_poly.pdbx_strand_id
1 'polypeptide(L)'
;MSPYRLTDDIEVQATPGHTLSCVTVLVAKSNLDERPVAIAGDLFERQQDIEDERLWLEAGSEDPRAQRIHRARIANLAGWIIPGHGGPFRVDASVREKLNKQQDQAGPSTEGDVI
;
A
#
# COMPACT_ATOMS: atom_id res chain seq x y z
N MET A 1 -0.88 10.16 11.62
CA MET A 1 -0.30 11.36 10.97
C MET A 1 -1.16 11.75 9.79
N SER A 2 -1.31 13.05 9.54
CA SER A 2 -2.05 13.56 8.36
C SER A 2 -1.18 13.50 7.10
N PRO A 3 -1.77 13.35 5.90
CA PRO A 3 -1.02 13.35 4.64
C PRO A 3 -0.27 14.68 4.43
N TYR A 4 0.91 14.62 3.82
CA TYR A 4 1.65 15.82 3.42
C TYR A 4 1.30 16.20 1.98
N ARG A 5 0.59 17.32 1.80
CA ARG A 5 0.22 17.79 0.46
C ARG A 5 1.38 18.49 -0.22
N LEU A 6 1.70 18.05 -1.44
CA LEU A 6 2.67 18.71 -2.32
C LEU A 6 1.98 19.75 -3.21
N THR A 7 0.81 19.39 -3.73
CA THR A 7 -0.08 20.24 -4.54
C THR A 7 -1.54 19.88 -4.23
N ASP A 8 -2.49 20.49 -4.96
CA ASP A 8 -3.91 20.10 -4.86
C ASP A 8 -4.17 18.67 -5.37
N ASP A 9 -3.31 18.15 -6.24
CA ASP A 9 -3.50 16.86 -6.90
C ASP A 9 -2.47 15.79 -6.48
N ILE A 10 -1.48 16.18 -5.67
CA ILE A 10 -0.39 15.27 -5.24
C ILE A 10 -0.19 15.37 -3.73
N GLU A 11 -0.26 14.23 -3.05
CA GLU A 11 0.03 14.12 -1.62
C GLU A 11 0.87 12.90 -1.29
N VAL A 12 1.57 12.98 -0.16
CA VAL A 12 2.42 11.91 0.39
C VAL A 12 1.72 11.32 1.61
N GLN A 13 1.54 10.01 1.59
CA GLN A 13 0.99 9.21 2.68
C GLN A 13 2.12 8.46 3.38
N ALA A 14 2.19 8.54 4.71
CA ALA A 14 3.03 7.61 5.46
C ALA A 14 2.46 6.18 5.32
N THR A 15 3.31 5.25 4.90
CA THR A 15 2.96 3.85 4.69
C THR A 15 4.07 2.92 5.21
N PRO A 16 4.40 2.96 6.52
CA PRO A 16 5.42 2.10 7.09
C PRO A 16 5.03 0.62 6.95
N GLY A 17 6.04 -0.24 6.83
CA GLY A 17 5.84 -1.68 6.66
C GLY A 17 7.06 -2.35 6.07
N HIS A 18 7.32 -2.16 4.77
CA HIS A 18 8.55 -2.67 4.14
C HIS A 18 9.79 -2.10 4.83
N THR A 19 9.83 -0.77 4.97
CA THR A 19 10.61 -0.10 6.02
C THR A 19 9.69 0.79 6.85
N LEU A 20 10.12 1.18 8.05
CA LEU A 20 9.38 2.13 8.89
C LEU A 20 9.35 3.55 8.33
N SER A 21 10.13 3.84 7.27
CA SER A 21 10.21 5.14 6.61
C SER A 21 9.46 5.20 5.27
N CYS A 22 8.83 4.10 4.85
CA CYS A 22 8.13 4.03 3.57
C CYS A 22 6.98 5.04 3.48
N VAL A 23 6.86 5.65 2.31
CA VAL A 23 5.78 6.57 1.94
C VAL A 23 5.20 6.17 0.59
N THR A 24 3.93 6.52 0.38
CA THR A 24 3.24 6.38 -0.91
C THR A 24 2.86 7.76 -1.43
N VAL A 25 3.12 8.03 -2.70
CA VAL A 25 2.63 9.25 -3.35
C VAL A 25 1.30 8.94 -4.03
N LEU A 26 0.26 9.68 -3.69
CA LEU A 26 -1.04 9.63 -4.36
C LEU A 26 -1.16 10.78 -5.35
N VAL A 27 -1.51 10.45 -6.60
CA VAL A 27 -1.75 11.41 -7.68
C VAL A 27 -3.22 11.35 -8.05
N ALA A 28 -4.00 12.35 -7.65
CA ALA A 28 -5.46 12.36 -7.77
C ALA A 28 -5.94 12.51 -9.23
N LYS A 29 -5.36 13.44 -9.99
CA LYS A 29 -5.71 13.69 -11.40
C LYS A 29 -4.65 13.12 -12.33
N SER A 30 -4.80 11.85 -12.69
CA SER A 30 -3.98 11.19 -13.72
C SER A 30 -4.75 11.04 -15.03
N ASN A 31 -4.06 10.72 -16.11
CA ASN A 31 -4.68 10.29 -17.38
C ASN A 31 -4.94 8.77 -17.44
N LEU A 32 -4.79 8.04 -16.33
CA LEU A 32 -4.92 6.58 -16.27
C LEU A 32 -6.29 6.10 -15.78
N ASP A 33 -6.88 6.79 -14.80
CA ASP A 33 -8.17 6.45 -14.19
C ASP A 33 -8.76 7.69 -13.49
N GLU A 34 -10.06 7.65 -13.20
CA GLU A 34 -10.74 8.67 -12.40
C GLU A 34 -10.34 8.58 -10.92
N ARG A 35 -9.91 7.39 -10.48
CA ARG A 35 -9.35 7.19 -9.14
C ARG A 35 -7.86 7.52 -9.11
N PRO A 36 -7.34 7.96 -7.96
CA PRO A 36 -5.93 8.25 -7.79
C PRO A 36 -5.00 7.11 -8.21
N VAL A 37 -3.80 7.46 -8.68
CA VAL A 37 -2.70 6.52 -8.91
C VAL A 37 -1.79 6.56 -7.69
N ALA A 38 -1.45 5.39 -7.14
CA ALA A 38 -0.51 5.25 -6.04
C ALA A 38 0.87 4.84 -6.55
N ILE A 39 1.88 5.66 -6.30
CA ILE A 39 3.30 5.30 -6.44
C ILE A 39 3.74 4.79 -5.06
N ALA A 40 3.76 3.47 -4.91
CA ALA A 40 3.76 2.84 -3.60
C ALA A 40 5.14 2.29 -3.17
N GLY A 41 6.09 2.17 -4.11
CA GLY A 41 7.35 1.47 -3.85
C GLY A 41 7.10 0.06 -3.32
N ASP A 42 8.00 -0.44 -2.48
CA ASP A 42 7.96 -1.81 -1.95
C ASP A 42 6.88 -2.03 -0.87
N LEU A 43 5.98 -1.07 -0.65
CA LEU A 43 4.69 -1.39 -0.04
C LEU A 43 4.01 -2.53 -0.81
N PHE A 44 4.18 -2.51 -2.14
CA PHE A 44 3.89 -3.61 -3.05
C PHE A 44 5.15 -3.97 -3.83
N GLU A 45 5.57 -5.22 -3.75
CA GLU A 45 6.66 -5.74 -4.58
C GLU A 45 6.22 -5.78 -6.04
N ARG A 46 5.06 -6.41 -6.30
CA ARG A 46 4.50 -6.64 -7.65
C ARG A 46 3.09 -7.18 -7.58
N GLN A 47 2.32 -7.12 -8.66
CA GLN A 47 0.93 -7.58 -8.69
C GLN A 47 0.70 -9.01 -8.16
N GLN A 48 1.64 -9.93 -8.35
CA GLN A 48 1.51 -11.31 -7.88
C GLN A 48 1.44 -11.41 -6.34
N ASP A 49 1.94 -10.40 -5.62
CA ASP A 49 1.95 -10.35 -4.16
C ASP A 49 0.56 -10.10 -3.55
N ILE A 50 -0.44 -9.79 -4.39
CA ILE A 50 -1.86 -9.75 -4.01
C ILE A 50 -2.39 -11.15 -3.73
N GLU A 51 -1.91 -12.15 -4.49
CA GLU A 51 -2.28 -13.56 -4.32
C GLU A 51 -1.36 -14.29 -3.36
N ASP A 52 -0.07 -13.95 -3.36
CA ASP A 52 0.96 -14.63 -2.57
C ASP A 52 1.73 -13.63 -1.69
N GLU A 53 1.29 -13.50 -0.43
CA GLU A 53 1.92 -12.59 0.53
C GLU A 53 3.39 -12.93 0.81
N ARG A 54 3.81 -14.18 0.57
CA ARG A 54 5.21 -14.58 0.78
C ARG A 54 6.16 -13.73 -0.04
N LEU A 55 5.72 -13.26 -1.21
CA LEU A 55 6.55 -12.45 -2.09
C LEU A 55 7.01 -11.13 -1.45
N TRP A 56 6.16 -10.46 -0.67
CA TRP A 56 6.53 -9.22 0.02
C TRP A 56 7.02 -9.47 1.44
N LEU A 57 6.59 -10.57 2.09
CA LEU A 57 7.10 -10.97 3.41
C LEU A 57 8.58 -11.38 3.33
N GLU A 58 8.94 -12.24 2.37
CA GLU A 58 10.30 -12.74 2.19
C GLU A 58 11.23 -11.69 1.56
N ALA A 59 10.67 -10.62 0.98
CA ALA A 59 11.43 -9.46 0.49
C ALA A 59 11.96 -8.55 1.62
N GLY A 60 11.69 -8.88 2.89
CA GLY A 60 12.33 -8.24 4.04
C GLY A 60 11.52 -7.15 4.72
N SER A 61 10.19 -7.34 4.83
CA SER A 61 9.32 -6.44 5.59
C SER A 61 9.80 -6.23 7.04
N GLU A 62 10.06 -4.98 7.43
CA GLU A 62 10.40 -4.61 8.81
C GLU A 62 9.19 -4.73 9.75
N ASP A 63 7.99 -4.41 9.27
CA ASP A 63 6.72 -4.54 10.00
C ASP A 63 5.62 -5.10 9.08
N PRO A 64 5.48 -6.44 9.04
CA PRO A 64 4.45 -7.09 8.23
C PRO A 64 3.02 -6.70 8.59
N ARG A 65 2.77 -6.33 9.85
CA ARG A 65 1.44 -5.95 10.32
C ARG A 65 1.09 -4.57 9.76
N ALA A 66 1.98 -3.59 9.92
CA ALA A 66 1.80 -2.28 9.31
C ALA A 66 1.75 -2.36 7.78
N GLN A 67 2.57 -3.20 7.15
CA GLN A 67 2.57 -3.34 5.69
C GLN A 67 1.20 -3.82 5.17
N ARG A 68 0.56 -4.81 5.81
CA ARG A 68 -0.79 -5.26 5.44
C ARG A 68 -1.83 -4.14 5.54
N ILE A 69 -1.81 -3.40 6.66
CA ILE A 69 -2.72 -2.27 6.89
C ILE A 69 -2.56 -1.20 5.81
N HIS A 70 -1.31 -0.83 5.51
CA HIS A 70 -1.05 0.20 4.51
C HIS A 70 -1.32 -0.27 3.08
N ARG A 71 -1.05 -1.54 2.75
CA ARG A 71 -1.44 -2.14 1.46
C ARG A 71 -2.95 -2.03 1.25
N ALA A 72 -3.75 -2.48 2.20
CA ALA A 72 -5.21 -2.38 2.13
C ALA A 72 -5.68 -0.92 2.03
N ARG A 73 -5.15 -0.03 2.88
CA ARG A 73 -5.50 1.39 2.88
C ARG A 73 -5.21 2.06 1.52
N ILE A 74 -4.01 1.87 0.97
CA ILE A 74 -3.63 2.47 -0.32
C ILE A 74 -4.44 1.90 -1.47
N ALA A 75 -4.65 0.58 -1.51
CA ALA A 75 -5.53 -0.03 -2.51
C ALA A 75 -6.96 0.51 -2.41
N ASN A 76 -7.43 0.86 -1.22
CA ASN A 76 -8.76 1.45 -1.07
C ASN A 76 -8.87 2.88 -1.64
N LEU A 77 -7.76 3.62 -1.68
CA LEU A 77 -7.70 4.99 -2.21
C LEU A 77 -7.44 5.05 -3.72
N ALA A 78 -6.72 4.06 -4.28
CA ALA A 78 -6.19 4.14 -5.64
C ALA A 78 -6.94 3.27 -6.67
N GLY A 79 -6.97 3.72 -7.93
CA GLY A 79 -7.39 2.93 -9.09
C GLY A 79 -6.25 2.11 -9.70
N TRP A 80 -5.01 2.57 -9.51
CA TRP A 80 -3.78 1.92 -9.98
C TRP A 80 -2.69 1.97 -8.92
N ILE A 81 -1.87 0.93 -8.90
CA ILE A 81 -0.66 0.85 -8.08
C ILE A 81 0.55 0.71 -8.99
N ILE A 82 1.57 1.53 -8.73
CA ILE A 82 2.93 1.39 -9.27
C ILE A 82 3.78 0.79 -8.13
N PRO A 83 4.08 -0.52 -8.19
CA PRO A 83 4.87 -1.21 -7.17
C PRO A 83 6.37 -0.90 -7.34
N GLY A 84 7.20 -1.32 -6.39
CA GLY A 84 8.65 -1.13 -6.49
C GLY A 84 9.34 -2.10 -7.45
N HIS A 85 8.81 -3.32 -7.62
CA HIS A 85 9.41 -4.39 -8.41
C HIS A 85 8.44 -5.05 -9.42
N GLY A 86 7.83 -4.26 -10.31
CA GLY A 86 6.96 -4.82 -11.34
C GLY A 86 6.32 -3.78 -12.23
N GLY A 87 5.44 -4.23 -13.13
CA GLY A 87 4.60 -3.33 -13.91
C GLY A 87 3.45 -2.75 -13.07
N PRO A 88 2.93 -1.56 -13.44
CA PRO A 88 1.74 -1.01 -12.81
C PRO A 88 0.53 -1.92 -13.03
N PHE A 89 -0.36 -2.01 -12.04
CA PHE A 89 -1.55 -2.85 -12.11
C PHE A 89 -2.80 -2.12 -11.61
N ARG A 90 -3.95 -2.53 -12.14
CA ARG A 90 -5.25 -1.96 -11.79
C ARG A 90 -5.78 -2.56 -10.48
N VAL A 91 -6.41 -1.72 -9.67
CA VAL A 91 -7.00 -2.08 -8.37
C VAL A 91 -8.51 -2.21 -8.51
N ASP A 92 -8.95 -3.41 -8.90
CA ASP A 92 -10.37 -3.74 -8.98
C ASP A 92 -10.95 -4.17 -7.62
N ALA A 93 -12.22 -4.59 -7.62
CA ALA A 93 -12.91 -5.05 -6.41
C ALA A 93 -12.27 -6.31 -5.80
N SER A 94 -11.75 -7.23 -6.63
CA SER A 94 -11.13 -8.46 -6.15
C SER A 94 -9.81 -8.18 -5.44
N VAL A 95 -8.97 -7.29 -6.00
CA VAL A 95 -7.74 -6.84 -5.35
C VAL A 95 -8.03 -6.22 -3.99
N ARG A 96 -9.04 -5.34 -3.90
CA ARG A 96 -9.45 -4.69 -2.64
C ARG A 96 -9.93 -5.71 -1.62
N GLU A 97 -10.77 -6.65 -2.03
CA GLU A 97 -11.28 -7.70 -1.16
C GLU A 97 -10.14 -8.55 -0.57
N LYS A 98 -9.18 -8.96 -1.40
CA LYS A 98 -8.02 -9.75 -0.94
C LYS A 98 -7.17 -8.97 0.05
N LEU A 99 -6.81 -7.74 -0.26
CA LEU A 99 -5.98 -6.93 0.64
C LEU A 99 -6.68 -6.61 1.96
N ASN A 100 -8.00 -6.34 1.94
CA ASN A 100 -8.77 -6.17 3.17
C ASN A 100 -8.77 -7.46 4.02
N LYS A 101 -8.92 -8.63 3.40
CA LYS A 101 -8.81 -9.92 4.09
C LYS A 101 -7.42 -10.16 4.67
N GLN A 102 -6.36 -9.73 4.00
CA GLN A 102 -4.99 -9.79 4.53
C GLN A 102 -4.84 -8.88 5.74
N GLN A 103 -5.36 -7.66 5.68
CA GLN A 103 -5.37 -6.74 6.83
C GLN A 103 -6.08 -7.34 8.05
N ASP A 104 -7.22 -7.99 7.87
CA ASP A 104 -7.98 -8.59 8.98
C ASP A 104 -7.21 -9.74 9.67
N GLN A 105 -6.31 -10.42 8.94
CA GLN A 105 -5.42 -11.45 9.50
C GLN A 105 -4.30 -10.88 10.36
N ALA A 106 -4.03 -9.56 10.29
CA ALA A 106 -2.94 -8.93 11.02
C ALA A 106 -3.17 -8.87 12.55
N GLY A 107 -4.37 -9.24 13.02
CA GLY A 107 -4.71 -9.30 14.45
C GLY A 107 -4.75 -7.93 15.16
N PRO A 108 -5.27 -7.87 16.39
CA PRO A 108 -5.18 -6.65 17.21
C PRO A 108 -3.71 -6.33 17.50
N SER A 109 -3.39 -5.03 17.56
CA SER A 109 -2.09 -4.56 18.07
C SER A 109 -1.88 -5.12 19.46
N THR A 110 -0.80 -5.89 19.65
CA THR A 110 -0.31 -6.16 21.00
C THR A 110 0.27 -4.87 21.57
N GLU A 111 0.21 -4.67 22.89
CA GLU A 111 0.62 -3.44 23.61
C GLU A 111 2.12 -3.05 23.45
N GLY A 112 2.86 -3.62 22.50
CA GLY A 112 4.26 -3.31 22.21
C GLY A 112 4.51 -2.44 20.97
N ASP A 113 3.49 -2.16 20.15
CA ASP A 113 3.63 -1.46 18.85
C ASP A 113 3.60 0.08 18.95
N VAL A 114 3.68 0.64 20.17
CA VAL A 114 3.74 2.09 20.39
C VAL A 114 5.07 2.42 21.06
N ILE A 115 6.09 2.71 20.25
CA ILE A 115 7.25 3.52 20.64
C ILE A 115 7.45 4.67 19.67
#